data_AF-A0A818C8S0-F1
#
_entry.id   AF-A0A818C8S0-F1
#
_cell.length_a   1.000
_cell.length_b   1.000
_cell.length_c   1.000
_cell.angle_alpha   90.00
_cell.angle_beta   90.00
_cell.angle_gamma   90.00
#
_symmetry.space_group_name_H-M   'P 1'
#
loop_
_entity.id
_entity.type
_entity.pdbx_description
1 polymer ?
#
loop_
_entity_poly.entity_id
_entity_poly.type
_entity_poly.pdbx_seq_one_letter_code
_entity_poly.pdbx_strand_id
1 'polypeptide(L)'
;TLRHTELLNNLAFYKSAEIIYGSSILTKSNCIINQLNFDSTFFKLILSLLIFSTFNYTYYTNVAPINLIDMKTVLHIQNIYTELAWRYLICKYNHEQAVISFSNLIRCLFSLNNTIIEAIELEPCKYMIDMIIEHTKRKDKYIN
;
A
#
# COMPACT_ATOMS: atom_id res chain seq x y z
N THR A 1 -4.29 10.14 9.11
CA THR A 1 -3.35 9.18 8.50
C THR A 1 -2.90 8.20 9.57
N LEU A 2 -2.63 6.93 9.24
CA LEU A 2 -2.36 5.82 10.18
C LEU A 2 -1.38 6.12 11.35
N ARG A 3 -0.47 7.08 11.15
CA ARG A 3 0.45 7.61 12.17
C ARG A 3 -0.26 8.42 13.28
N HIS A 4 -1.27 9.21 12.93
CA HIS A 4 -2.08 9.98 13.89
C HIS A 4 -3.01 9.11 14.74
N THR A 5 -3.33 7.91 14.28
CA THR A 5 -4.15 6.95 15.03
C THR A 5 -3.35 6.12 16.02
N GLU A 6 -2.01 6.23 16.05
CA GLU A 6 -1.11 5.43 16.90
C GLU A 6 -1.39 3.91 16.87
N LEU A 7 -2.06 3.42 15.82
CA LEU A 7 -2.53 2.05 15.72
C LEU A 7 -1.37 1.05 15.78
N LEU A 8 -0.23 1.40 15.20
CA LEU A 8 0.99 0.60 15.27
C LEU A 8 1.74 0.73 16.60
N ASN A 9 1.46 1.77 17.39
CA ASN A 9 1.96 1.90 18.77
C ASN A 9 1.05 1.17 19.77
N ASN A 10 -0.17 0.81 19.36
CA ASN A 10 -1.03 -0.04 20.16
C ASN A 10 -0.44 -1.47 20.18
N LEU A 11 0.06 -1.86 21.35
CA LEU A 11 0.74 -3.14 21.56
C LEU A 11 -0.13 -4.35 21.17
N ALA A 12 -1.44 -4.29 21.42
CA ALA A 12 -2.35 -5.37 21.08
C ALA A 12 -2.50 -5.50 19.55
N PHE A 13 -2.71 -4.38 18.86
CA PHE A 13 -2.77 -4.36 17.40
C PHE A 13 -1.45 -4.83 16.77
N TYR A 14 -0.31 -4.33 17.25
CA TYR A 14 1.00 -4.72 16.73
C TYR A 14 1.27 -6.22 16.88
N LYS A 15 1.00 -6.78 18.08
CA LYS A 15 1.16 -8.22 18.32
C LYS A 15 0.20 -9.06 17.48
N SER A 16 -1.05 -8.64 17.34
CA SER A 16 -2.01 -9.35 16.48
C SER A 16 -1.60 -9.30 15.01
N ALA A 17 -1.14 -8.16 14.52
CA ALA A 17 -0.63 -8.03 13.16
C ALA A 17 0.63 -8.89 12.97
N GLU A 18 1.51 -8.99 13.96
CA GLU A 18 2.74 -9.79 13.92
C GLU A 18 2.44 -11.28 13.80
N ILE A 19 1.42 -11.75 14.51
CA ILE A 19 0.94 -13.13 14.41
C ILE A 19 0.35 -13.41 13.03
N ILE A 20 -0.36 -12.45 12.44
CA ILE A 20 -1.08 -12.65 11.17
C ILE A 20 -0.15 -12.52 9.96
N TYR A 21 0.71 -11.51 9.93
CA TYR A 21 1.54 -11.17 8.75
C TYR A 21 3.02 -11.51 8.92
N GLY A 22 3.45 -11.87 10.13
CA GLY A 22 4.86 -12.11 10.45
C GLY A 22 5.64 -10.83 10.75
N SER A 23 6.66 -10.97 11.60
CA SER A 23 7.51 -9.88 12.07
C SER A 23 8.30 -9.18 10.95
N SER A 24 8.67 -9.92 9.90
CA SER A 24 9.38 -9.38 8.71
C SER A 24 8.55 -8.32 7.99
N ILE A 25 7.26 -8.60 7.74
CA ILE A 25 6.36 -7.67 7.03
C ILE A 25 6.09 -6.42 7.85
N LEU A 26 5.89 -6.56 9.17
CA LEU A 26 5.69 -5.41 10.04
C LEU A 26 6.89 -4.50 10.12
N THR A 27 8.09 -5.08 10.19
CA THR A 27 9.34 -4.30 10.19
C THR A 27 9.49 -3.52 8.88
N LYS A 28 9.23 -4.17 7.73
CA LYS A 28 9.23 -3.51 6.41
C LYS A 28 8.17 -2.42 6.31
N SER A 29 6.96 -2.68 6.80
CA SER A 29 5.84 -1.72 6.82
C SER A 29 6.15 -0.49 7.67
N ASN A 30 6.74 -0.67 8.85
CA ASN A 30 7.19 0.44 9.69
C ASN A 30 8.29 1.27 9.02
N CYS A 31 9.24 0.63 8.35
CA CYS A 31 10.25 1.34 7.55
C CYS A 31 9.60 2.19 6.45
N ILE A 32 8.62 1.65 5.72
CA ILE A 32 7.88 2.39 4.68
C ILE A 32 7.13 3.58 5.28
N ILE A 33 6.42 3.40 6.39
CA ILE A 33 5.67 4.47 7.06
C ILE A 33 6.60 5.60 7.52
N ASN A 34 7.79 5.26 8.00
CA ASN A 34 8.78 6.26 8.41
C ASN A 34 9.39 7.01 7.22
N GLN A 35 9.52 6.36 6.05
CA GLN A 35 9.98 6.99 4.81
C GLN A 35 8.90 7.86 4.15
N LEU A 36 7.61 7.55 4.34
CA LEU A 36 6.46 8.34 3.87
C LEU A 36 6.17 9.58 4.74
N ASN A 37 7.19 10.19 5.34
CA ASN A 37 7.04 11.42 6.13
C ASN A 37 6.88 12.67 5.25
N PHE A 38 5.98 12.60 4.28
CA PHE A 38 5.65 13.69 3.39
C PHE A 38 4.50 14.52 3.95
N ASP A 39 4.42 15.78 3.53
CA ASP A 39 3.25 16.60 3.85
C ASP A 39 1.99 16.07 3.16
N SER A 40 0.83 16.52 3.64
CA SER A 40 -0.47 16.04 3.18
C SER A 40 -0.76 16.34 1.71
N THR A 41 -0.18 17.41 1.14
CA THR A 41 -0.34 17.78 -0.28
C THR A 41 0.45 16.83 -1.15
N PHE A 42 1.71 16.60 -0.82
CA PHE A 42 2.57 15.67 -1.54
C PHE A 42 2.06 14.23 -1.44
N PHE A 43 1.53 13.84 -0.27
CA PHE A 43 0.90 12.54 -0.10
C PHE A 43 -0.31 12.33 -1.03
N LYS A 44 -1.15 13.37 -1.25
CA LYS A 44 -2.26 13.29 -2.22
C LYS A 44 -1.77 13.10 -3.66
N LEU A 45 -0.67 13.74 -4.04
CA LEU A 45 -0.04 13.56 -5.36
C LEU A 45 0.48 12.12 -5.52
N ILE A 46 1.12 11.57 -4.50
CA ILE A 46 1.59 10.17 -4.49
C ILE A 46 0.41 9.21 -4.61
N LEU A 47 -0.67 9.42 -3.86
CA LEU A 47 -1.85 8.55 -3.93
C LEU A 47 -2.48 8.58 -5.34
N SER A 48 -2.53 9.77 -5.96
CA SER A 48 -3.01 9.91 -7.33
C SER A 48 -2.13 9.13 -8.31
N LEU A 49 -0.80 9.24 -8.19
CA LEU A 49 0.15 8.43 -8.96
C LEU A 49 -0.07 6.94 -8.79
N LEU A 50 -0.26 6.50 -7.55
CA LEU A 50 -0.48 5.10 -7.24
C LEU A 50 -1.76 4.56 -7.89
N ILE A 51 -2.88 5.27 -7.77
CA ILE A 51 -4.17 4.88 -8.36
C ILE A 51 -4.06 4.65 -9.87
N PHE A 52 -3.34 5.52 -10.58
CA PHE A 52 -3.14 5.38 -12.02
C PHE A 52 -2.02 4.40 -12.41
N SER A 53 -1.14 4.03 -11.47
CA SER A 53 -0.09 3.02 -11.69
C SER A 53 -0.56 1.57 -11.53
N THR A 54 -1.62 1.32 -10.74
CA THR A 54 -2.18 -0.02 -10.47
C THR A 54 -3.05 -0.55 -11.61
N PHE A 55 -2.69 -0.22 -12.86
CA PHE A 55 -3.51 -0.50 -14.02
C PHE A 55 -3.63 -1.97 -14.40
N ASN A 56 -2.92 -2.88 -13.71
CA ASN A 56 -2.70 -4.21 -14.26
C ASN A 56 -3.41 -5.41 -13.61
N TYR A 57 -3.95 -5.43 -12.38
CA TYR A 57 -4.41 -6.75 -11.88
C TYR A 57 -5.60 -6.90 -10.91
N THR A 58 -6.28 -5.87 -10.41
CA THR A 58 -7.22 -6.13 -9.28
C THR A 58 -8.62 -5.53 -9.33
N TYR A 59 -9.01 -4.65 -10.27
CA TYR A 59 -10.33 -3.98 -10.12
C TYR A 59 -11.22 -3.81 -11.34
N TYR A 60 -10.75 -4.11 -12.56
CA TYR A 60 -11.60 -3.95 -13.75
C TYR A 60 -12.02 -5.29 -14.37
N THR A 61 -12.47 -6.21 -13.51
CA THR A 61 -13.32 -7.31 -13.96
C THR A 61 -14.74 -6.74 -14.20
N ASN A 62 -15.00 -6.37 -15.45
CA ASN A 62 -16.31 -6.23 -16.08
C ASN A 62 -17.21 -5.01 -15.77
N VAL A 63 -16.80 -4.01 -14.98
CA VAL A 63 -17.63 -2.79 -14.75
C VAL A 63 -16.83 -1.47 -14.80
N ALA A 64 -15.76 -1.42 -15.59
CA ALA A 64 -15.04 -0.16 -15.80
C ALA A 64 -15.90 0.81 -16.63
N PRO A 65 -16.03 2.10 -16.25
CA PRO A 65 -16.57 3.09 -17.16
C PRO A 65 -15.67 3.16 -18.40
N ILE A 66 -16.30 3.14 -19.58
CA ILE A 66 -15.73 3.01 -20.94
C ILE A 66 -14.53 3.95 -21.20
N ASN A 67 -14.38 5.03 -20.43
CA ASN A 67 -13.36 6.06 -20.60
C ASN A 67 -11.97 5.72 -20.03
N LEU A 68 -11.83 4.66 -19.22
CA LEU A 68 -10.54 4.21 -18.69
C LEU A 68 -9.94 3.02 -19.46
N ILE A 69 -10.57 2.61 -20.57
CA ILE A 69 -10.07 1.53 -21.43
C ILE A 69 -8.83 1.99 -22.21
N ASP A 70 -8.67 3.30 -22.43
CA ASP A 70 -7.52 3.83 -23.15
C ASP A 70 -6.28 4.00 -22.24
N MET A 71 -5.38 3.04 -22.34
CA MET A 71 -4.07 3.05 -21.69
C MET A 71 -3.27 4.35 -21.95
N LYS A 72 -3.43 4.98 -23.12
CA LYS A 72 -2.72 6.23 -23.41
C LYS A 72 -3.20 7.37 -22.51
N THR A 73 -4.51 7.49 -22.33
CA THR A 73 -5.12 8.49 -21.45
C THR A 73 -4.66 8.31 -20.00
N VAL A 74 -4.58 7.07 -19.55
CA VAL A 74 -4.14 6.73 -18.18
C VAL A 74 -2.66 7.10 -17.98
N LEU A 75 -1.79 6.69 -18.90
CA LEU A 75 -0.37 7.06 -18.85
C LEU A 75 -0.17 8.57 -18.91
N HIS A 76 -1.00 9.27 -19.70
CA HIS A 76 -0.97 10.72 -19.77
C HIS A 76 -1.33 11.35 -18.41
N ILE A 77 -2.40 10.88 -17.76
CA ILE A 77 -2.79 11.35 -16.42
C ILE A 77 -1.67 11.06 -15.40
N GLN A 78 -1.08 9.88 -15.44
CA GLN A 78 0.04 9.52 -14.57
C GLN A 78 1.25 10.45 -14.76
N ASN A 79 1.58 10.79 -16.02
CA ASN A 79 2.65 11.73 -16.35
C ASN A 79 2.38 13.13 -15.79
N ILE A 80 1.13 13.63 -15.90
CA ILE A 80 0.74 14.92 -15.33
C ILE A 80 0.97 14.93 -13.81
N TYR A 81 0.50 13.90 -13.09
CA TYR A 81 0.73 13.84 -11.65
C TYR A 81 2.20 13.69 -11.27
N THR A 82 3.01 13.02 -12.11
CA THR A 82 4.45 12.86 -11.90
C THR A 82 5.14 14.21 -12.00
N GLU A 83 4.78 14.98 -13.03
CA GLU A 83 5.29 16.32 -13.24
C GLU A 83 4.86 17.27 -12.11
N LEU A 84 3.60 17.20 -11.67
CA LEU A 84 3.12 18.00 -10.53
C LEU A 84 3.87 17.67 -9.24
N ALA A 85 4.13 16.39 -8.97
CA ALA A 85 4.93 15.96 -7.81
C ALA A 85 6.36 16.50 -7.90
N TRP A 86 6.99 16.42 -9.07
CA TRP A 86 8.33 16.95 -9.30
C TRP A 86 8.41 18.47 -9.11
N ARG A 87 7.49 19.21 -9.75
CA ARG A 87 7.39 20.67 -9.62
C ARG A 87 7.14 21.08 -8.17
N TYR A 88 6.28 20.37 -7.46
CA TYR A 88 6.02 20.62 -6.04
C TYR A 88 7.30 20.51 -5.20
N LEU A 89 8.11 19.48 -5.42
CA LEU A 89 9.38 19.31 -4.72
C LEU A 89 10.37 20.43 -5.04
N ILE A 90 10.51 20.83 -6.30
CA ILE A 90 11.37 21.96 -6.69
C ILE A 90 10.89 23.27 -6.07
N CYS A 91 9.57 23.51 -6.01
CA CYS A 91 9.04 24.73 -5.40
C CYS A 91 9.25 24.77 -3.88
N LYS A 92 9.26 23.60 -3.23
CA LYS A 92 9.35 23.48 -1.77
C LYS A 92 10.80 23.38 -1.26
N TYR A 93 11.68 22.78 -2.04
CA TYR A 93 13.05 22.45 -1.65
C TYR A 93 14.05 23.00 -2.66
N ASN A 94 15.32 23.09 -2.27
CA ASN A 94 16.37 23.34 -3.28
C ASN A 94 16.52 22.13 -4.22
N HIS A 95 17.16 22.32 -5.37
CA HIS A 95 17.26 21.30 -6.40
C HIS A 95 17.82 19.96 -5.89
N GLU A 96 18.88 20.00 -5.07
CA GLU A 96 19.49 18.80 -4.48
C GLU A 96 18.52 18.04 -3.57
N GLN A 97 17.86 18.75 -2.65
CA GLN A 97 16.87 18.15 -1.75
C GLN A 97 15.64 17.62 -2.49
N ALA A 98 15.24 18.29 -3.59
CA ALA A 98 14.15 17.83 -4.44
C ALA A 98 14.51 16.50 -5.12
N VAL A 99 15.73 16.37 -5.66
CA VAL A 99 16.24 15.11 -6.24
C VAL A 99 16.28 13.99 -5.19
N ILE A 100 16.81 14.27 -4.01
CA ILE A 100 16.87 13.29 -2.90
C ILE A 100 15.46 12.85 -2.51
N SER A 101 14.55 13.80 -2.31
CA SER A 101 13.18 13.51 -1.90
C SER A 101 12.43 12.69 -2.95
N PHE A 102 12.59 13.01 -4.23
CA PHE A 102 12.00 12.25 -5.32
C PHE A 102 12.59 10.84 -5.41
N SER A 103 13.90 10.69 -5.26
CA SER A 103 14.58 9.39 -5.27
C SER A 103 14.13 8.50 -4.11
N ASN A 104 13.97 9.09 -2.92
CA ASN A 104 13.43 8.40 -1.74
C ASN A 104 11.99 7.98 -1.94
N LEU A 105 11.16 8.82 -2.59
CA LEU A 105 9.80 8.42 -2.97
C LEU A 105 9.82 7.19 -3.87
N ILE A 106 10.59 7.20 -4.96
CA ILE A 106 10.67 6.05 -5.88
C ILE A 106 11.11 4.79 -5.15
N ARG A 107 12.16 4.87 -4.33
CA ARG A 107 12.61 3.74 -3.47
C ARG A 107 11.50 3.24 -2.57
N CYS A 108 10.78 4.15 -1.91
CA CYS A 108 9.67 3.81 -1.03
C CYS A 108 8.55 3.08 -1.78
N LEU A 109 8.20 3.55 -2.99
CA LEU A 109 7.19 2.90 -3.83
C LEU A 109 7.61 1.47 -4.24
N PHE A 110 8.88 1.26 -4.60
CA PHE A 110 9.41 -0.08 -4.87
C PHE A 110 9.38 -0.98 -3.63
N SER A 111 9.80 -0.48 -2.47
CA SER A 111 9.74 -1.23 -1.21
C SER A 111 8.31 -1.59 -0.81
N LEU A 112 7.36 -0.68 -1.02
CA LEU A 112 5.94 -0.94 -0.81
C LEU A 112 5.45 -2.06 -1.72
N ASN A 113 5.73 -1.97 -3.02
CA ASN A 113 5.31 -3.00 -3.97
C ASN A 113 5.88 -4.39 -3.60
N ASN A 114 7.16 -4.48 -3.25
CA ASN A 114 7.77 -5.74 -2.84
C ASN A 114 7.15 -6.30 -1.55
N THR A 115 6.88 -5.42 -0.56
CA THR A 115 6.24 -5.85 0.69
C THR A 115 4.81 -6.33 0.45
N ILE A 116 4.07 -5.70 -0.47
CA ILE A 116 2.72 -6.16 -0.86
C ILE A 116 2.78 -7.53 -1.53
N ILE A 117 3.72 -7.75 -2.46
CA ILE A 117 3.89 -9.05 -3.12
C ILE A 117 4.19 -10.14 -2.09
N GLU A 118 5.16 -9.93 -1.20
CA GLU A 118 5.48 -10.86 -0.13
C GLU A 118 4.27 -11.12 0.80
N ALA A 119 3.50 -10.08 1.13
CA ALA A 119 2.31 -10.20 1.96
C ALA A 119 1.19 -11.02 1.30
N ILE A 120 1.02 -10.90 -0.03
CA ILE A 120 0.06 -11.69 -0.80
C ILE A 120 0.50 -13.17 -0.82
N GLU A 121 1.79 -13.44 -1.02
CA GLU A 121 2.34 -14.80 -1.07
C GLU A 121 2.23 -15.56 0.25
N LEU A 122 2.18 -14.87 1.39
CA LEU A 122 2.07 -15.49 2.71
C LEU A 122 0.67 -16.11 3.00
N GLU A 123 -0.33 -15.92 2.14
CA GLU A 123 -1.71 -16.44 2.21
C GLU A 123 -2.33 -16.59 3.64
N PRO A 124 -2.09 -15.70 4.64
CA PRO A 124 -2.35 -16.03 6.04
C PRO A 124 -3.85 -16.08 6.37
N CYS A 125 -4.63 -15.25 5.67
CA CYS A 125 -6.08 -15.21 5.82
C CYS A 125 -6.75 -16.52 5.42
N LYS A 126 -6.19 -17.25 4.45
CA LYS A 126 -6.78 -18.54 4.04
C LYS A 126 -6.56 -19.60 5.11
N TYR A 127 -5.36 -19.70 5.67
CA TYR A 127 -5.08 -20.62 6.77
C TYR A 127 -5.92 -20.32 8.02
N MET A 128 -6.07 -19.03 8.38
CA MET A 128 -6.89 -18.65 9.54
C MET A 128 -8.39 -18.89 9.31
N ILE A 129 -8.89 -18.61 8.10
CA ILE A 129 -10.27 -18.91 7.71
C ILE A 129 -10.50 -20.42 7.67
N ASP A 130 -9.58 -21.20 7.10
CA ASP A 130 -9.65 -22.67 7.05
C ASP A 130 -9.64 -23.28 8.44
N MET A 131 -8.80 -22.77 9.34
CA MET A 131 -8.73 -23.20 10.73
C MET A 131 -10.03 -22.87 11.50
N ILE A 132 -10.62 -21.68 11.27
CA ILE A 132 -11.91 -21.31 11.87
C ILE A 132 -13.03 -22.21 11.30
N ILE A 133 -13.06 -22.43 9.99
CA ILE A 133 -14.03 -23.33 9.33
C ILE A 133 -13.89 -24.75 9.90
N GLU A 134 -12.68 -25.25 10.08
CA GLU A 134 -12.42 -26.57 10.65
C GLU A 134 -12.86 -26.67 12.11
N HIS A 135 -12.58 -25.65 12.93
CA HIS A 135 -13.04 -25.58 14.32
C HIS A 135 -14.57 -25.53 14.42
N THR A 136 -15.23 -24.84 13.49
CA THR A 136 -16.70 -24.75 13.45
C THR A 136 -17.31 -26.09 13.05
N LYS A 137 -16.77 -26.74 12.00
CA LYS A 137 -17.18 -28.09 11.58
C LYS A 137 -16.99 -29.14 12.68
N ARG A 138 -15.91 -29.07 13.47
CA ARG A 138 -15.68 -29.98 14.59
C ARG A 138 -16.72 -29.78 15.69
N LYS A 139 -17.07 -28.54 16.05
CA LYS A 139 -18.09 -28.25 17.06
C LYS A 139 -19.48 -28.79 16.67
N ASP A 140 -19.86 -28.67 15.40
CA ASP A 140 -21.15 -29.20 14.92
C ASP A 140 -21.22 -30.74 14.95
N LYS A 141 -20.06 -31.42 14.88
CA LYS A 141 -19.96 -32.89 14.95
C LYS A 141 -20.11 -33.45 16.37
N TYR A 142 -20.01 -32.63 17.41
CA TYR A 142 -20.19 -33.04 18.82
C TYR A 142 -21.56 -32.66 19.39
N ILE A 143 -22.46 -32.10 18.55
CA ILE A 143 -23.82 -31.67 18.95
C ILE A 143 -24.91 -32.60 18.36
N ASN A 144 -24.53 -33.62 17.58
CA ASN A 144 -25.38 -34.74 17.16
C ASN A 144 -24.90 -36.05 17.79
#